data_AF-A0A355GNX3-F1
#
_entry.id   AF-A0A355GNX3-F1
#
_cell.length_a   1.000
_cell.length_b   1.000
_cell.length_c   1.000
_cell.angle_alpha   90.00
_cell.angle_beta   90.00
_cell.angle_gamma   90.00
#
_symmetry.space_group_name_H-M   'P 1'
#
loop_
_entity.id
_entity.type
_entity.pdbx_description
1 polymer ?
#
loop_
_entity_poly.entity_id
_entity_poly.type
_entity_poly.pdbx_seq_one_letter_code
_entity_poly.pdbx_strand_id
1 'polypeptide(L)'
;PEVNTVEGLLALPSEKTPGKTLNDDFMDMLNKIREKIVVTRIARSSGPTGSYVHHDGKTGVLLQAKGETADPELLRGVAMHIAALKPVAVNESELDPAVVQEERDRLIAEAKATGKPDNIIEKIVDGRMKTFFVEQGVLVYQPYAVDDSKTVSQALAEKGLEAVSFTRCAIGG
;
A
#
# COMPACT_ATOMS: atom_id res chain seq x y z
N PRO A 1 -20.20 -10.79 -6.51
CA PRO A 1 -19.35 -11.95 -6.16
C PRO A 1 -18.04 -11.50 -5.52
N GLU A 2 -17.75 -11.94 -4.29
CA GLU A 2 -16.46 -11.77 -3.60
C GLU A 2 -15.40 -12.67 -4.23
N VAL A 3 -15.03 -12.37 -5.48
CA VAL A 3 -13.98 -13.10 -6.19
C VAL A 3 -12.63 -12.52 -5.80
N ASN A 4 -11.81 -13.36 -5.17
CA ASN A 4 -10.45 -13.04 -4.71
C ASN A 4 -9.40 -14.09 -5.16
N THR A 5 -9.79 -15.05 -6.03
CA THR A 5 -8.88 -16.00 -6.68
C THR A 5 -8.88 -15.84 -8.20
N VAL A 6 -7.79 -16.27 -8.86
CA VAL A 6 -7.67 -16.25 -10.32
C VAL A 6 -8.74 -17.13 -10.95
N GLU A 7 -8.95 -18.33 -10.40
CA GLU A 7 -9.96 -19.28 -10.88
C GLU A 7 -11.36 -18.68 -10.78
N GLY A 8 -11.66 -18.02 -9.65
CA GLY A 8 -12.93 -17.33 -9.46
C GLY A 8 -13.13 -16.18 -10.44
N LEU A 9 -12.06 -15.45 -10.79
CA LEU A 9 -12.11 -14.37 -11.78
C LEU A 9 -12.39 -14.93 -13.16
N LEU A 10 -11.63 -15.93 -13.58
CA LEU A 10 -11.77 -16.53 -14.90
C LEU A 10 -13.13 -17.22 -15.10
N ALA A 11 -13.77 -17.67 -14.01
CA ALA A 11 -15.12 -18.23 -14.04
C ALA A 11 -16.24 -17.19 -14.19
N LEU A 12 -15.97 -15.88 -14.06
CA LEU A 12 -16.99 -14.86 -14.21
C LEU A 12 -17.53 -14.81 -15.64
N PRO A 13 -18.81 -14.42 -15.84
CA PRO A 13 -19.35 -14.17 -17.16
C PRO A 13 -18.55 -13.09 -17.89
N SER A 14 -18.35 -13.28 -19.20
CA SER A 14 -17.79 -12.25 -20.06
C SER A 14 -18.81 -11.13 -20.28
N GLU A 15 -18.39 -9.90 -20.06
CA GLU A 15 -19.17 -8.70 -20.43
C GLU A 15 -19.12 -8.44 -21.94
N LYS A 16 -18.10 -8.94 -22.63
CA LYS A 16 -17.87 -8.73 -24.06
C LYS A 16 -18.61 -9.76 -24.92
N THR A 17 -18.68 -11.00 -24.47
CA THR A 17 -19.21 -12.12 -25.24
C THR A 17 -20.32 -12.82 -24.45
N PRO A 18 -21.60 -12.47 -24.66
CA PRO A 18 -22.72 -13.08 -23.94
C PRO A 18 -22.71 -14.61 -24.06
N GLY A 19 -22.93 -15.30 -22.94
CA GLY A 19 -22.93 -16.77 -22.87
C GLY A 19 -21.55 -17.42 -22.71
N LYS A 20 -20.46 -16.64 -22.70
CA LYS A 20 -19.10 -17.11 -22.39
C LYS A 20 -18.63 -16.64 -21.01
N THR A 21 -17.57 -17.29 -20.51
CA THR A 21 -16.81 -16.85 -19.33
C THR A 21 -15.61 -15.98 -19.73
N LEU A 22 -15.00 -15.29 -18.76
CA LEU A 22 -13.72 -14.59 -18.96
C LEU A 22 -12.61 -15.57 -19.37
N ASN A 23 -12.64 -16.81 -18.88
CA ASN A 23 -11.72 -17.85 -19.30
C ASN A 23 -11.83 -18.15 -20.80
N ASP A 24 -13.04 -18.22 -21.35
CA ASP A 24 -13.23 -18.52 -22.77
C ASP A 24 -12.66 -17.40 -23.65
N ASP A 25 -12.90 -16.13 -23.27
CA ASP A 25 -12.31 -14.98 -23.96
C ASP A 25 -10.77 -14.98 -23.84
N PHE A 26 -10.24 -15.34 -22.67
CA PHE A 26 -8.81 -15.45 -22.43
C PHE A 26 -8.16 -16.55 -23.29
N MET A 27 -8.80 -17.72 -23.42
CA MET A 27 -8.34 -18.81 -24.27
C MET A 27 -8.43 -18.45 -25.76
N ASP A 28 -9.48 -17.76 -26.19
CA ASP A 28 -9.61 -17.24 -27.55
C ASP A 28 -8.48 -16.26 -27.89
N MET A 29 -8.08 -15.41 -26.94
CA MET A 29 -6.93 -14.51 -27.08
C MET A 29 -5.61 -15.29 -27.15
N LEU A 30 -5.40 -16.25 -26.25
CA LEU A 30 -4.20 -17.10 -26.23
C LEU A 30 -4.01 -17.84 -27.55
N ASN A 31 -5.08 -18.39 -28.13
CA ASN A 31 -5.04 -19.12 -29.41
C ASN A 31 -4.61 -18.22 -30.59
N LYS A 32 -4.89 -16.91 -30.51
CA LYS A 32 -4.48 -15.93 -31.52
C LYS A 32 -3.04 -15.50 -31.36
N ILE A 33 -2.63 -15.16 -30.13
CA ILE A 33 -1.28 -14.65 -29.82
C ILE A 33 -0.23 -15.77 -29.91
N ARG A 34 -0.58 -16.97 -29.45
CA ARG A 34 0.28 -18.17 -29.37
C ARG A 34 1.49 -18.00 -28.46
N GLU A 35 1.35 -17.23 -27.39
CA GLU A 35 2.32 -17.10 -26.31
C GLU A 35 1.76 -17.69 -25.00
N LYS A 36 2.66 -18.11 -24.10
CA LYS A 36 2.26 -18.52 -22.75
C LYS A 36 1.95 -17.29 -21.90
N ILE A 37 0.68 -16.91 -21.83
CA ILE A 37 0.18 -15.86 -20.92
C ILE A 37 -0.51 -16.55 -19.74
N VAL A 38 -0.21 -16.09 -18.53
CA VAL A 38 -0.79 -16.64 -17.29
C VAL A 38 -1.23 -15.46 -16.41
N VAL A 39 -2.48 -15.52 -15.92
CA VAL A 39 -2.94 -14.64 -14.86
C VAL A 39 -2.47 -15.24 -13.53
N THR A 40 -1.54 -14.59 -12.84
CA THR A 40 -0.87 -15.18 -11.67
C THR A 40 -1.44 -14.73 -10.34
N ARG A 41 -1.95 -13.49 -10.27
CA ARG A 41 -2.41 -12.86 -9.03
C ARG A 41 -3.60 -11.97 -9.33
N ILE A 42 -4.52 -11.88 -8.37
CA ILE A 42 -5.54 -10.85 -8.35
C ILE A 42 -5.55 -10.20 -6.98
N ALA A 43 -5.92 -8.93 -6.95
CA ALA A 43 -6.14 -8.19 -5.73
C ALA A 43 -7.43 -7.40 -5.88
N ARG A 44 -8.20 -7.33 -4.80
CA ARG A 44 -9.48 -6.62 -4.75
C ARG A 44 -9.48 -5.72 -3.53
N SER A 45 -9.99 -4.51 -3.71
CA SER A 45 -10.19 -3.54 -2.65
C SER A 45 -11.59 -2.92 -2.79
N SER A 46 -12.12 -2.43 -1.69
CA SER A 46 -13.45 -1.81 -1.60
C SER A 46 -13.39 -0.51 -0.80
N GLY A 47 -14.30 0.43 -1.10
CA GLY A 47 -14.28 1.77 -0.53
C GLY A 47 -13.42 2.74 -1.35
N PRO A 48 -13.06 3.91 -0.79
CA PRO A 48 -12.16 4.86 -1.46
C PRO A 48 -10.86 4.17 -1.88
N THR A 49 -10.60 4.16 -3.19
CA THR A 49 -9.51 3.38 -3.78
C THR A 49 -8.69 4.25 -4.73
N GLY A 50 -7.36 4.13 -4.64
CA GLY A 50 -6.41 4.71 -5.57
C GLY A 50 -5.73 3.62 -6.38
N SER A 51 -5.41 3.90 -7.64
CA SER A 51 -4.62 2.98 -8.45
C SER A 51 -3.60 3.71 -9.32
N TYR A 52 -2.47 3.06 -9.54
CA TYR A 52 -1.42 3.58 -10.41
C TYR A 52 -0.70 2.45 -11.12
N VAL A 53 -0.57 2.57 -12.44
CA VAL A 53 0.32 1.73 -13.25
C VAL A 53 1.46 2.63 -13.69
N HIS A 54 2.69 2.22 -13.38
CA HIS A 54 3.87 2.95 -13.79
C HIS A 54 4.00 2.94 -15.32
N HIS A 55 4.61 3.97 -15.90
CA HIS A 55 4.59 4.21 -17.35
C HIS A 55 5.16 3.06 -18.20
N ASP A 56 5.95 2.16 -17.60
CA ASP A 56 6.60 1.04 -18.26
C ASP A 56 5.73 -0.23 -18.26
N GLY A 57 4.54 -0.17 -17.64
CA GLY A 57 3.61 -1.28 -17.51
C GLY A 57 4.09 -2.39 -16.57
N LYS A 58 5.23 -2.23 -15.89
CA LYS A 58 5.83 -3.31 -15.08
C LYS A 58 5.43 -3.26 -13.62
N THR A 59 4.98 -2.12 -13.11
CA THR A 59 4.54 -1.98 -11.71
C THR A 59 3.11 -1.44 -11.65
N GLY A 60 2.26 -2.11 -10.89
CA GLY A 60 0.91 -1.68 -10.56
C GLY A 60 0.71 -1.58 -9.05
N VAL A 61 -0.04 -0.58 -8.61
CA VAL A 61 -0.43 -0.37 -7.22
C VAL A 61 -1.95 -0.21 -7.13
N LEU A 62 -2.53 -0.88 -6.15
CA LEU A 62 -3.91 -0.69 -5.68
C LEU A 62 -3.85 -0.28 -4.20
N LEU A 63 -4.31 0.93 -3.89
CA LEU A 63 -4.43 1.45 -2.53
C LEU A 63 -5.89 1.44 -2.10
N GLN A 64 -6.17 0.92 -0.92
CA GLN A 64 -7.44 1.06 -0.23
C GLN A 64 -7.32 2.07 0.91
N ALA A 65 -8.28 2.96 1.00
CA ALA A 65 -8.46 3.87 2.11
C ALA A 65 -9.86 3.70 2.73
N LYS A 66 -10.05 4.27 3.91
CA LYS A 66 -11.36 4.49 4.54
C LYS A 66 -11.61 5.99 4.69
N GLY A 67 -12.88 6.38 4.64
CA GLY A 67 -13.35 7.75 4.76
C GLY A 67 -14.73 7.90 4.12
N GLU A 68 -15.39 9.03 4.38
CA GLU A 68 -16.74 9.32 3.87
C GLU A 68 -16.73 9.85 2.43
N THR A 69 -15.62 10.42 2.00
CA THR A 69 -15.41 10.97 0.66
C THR A 69 -14.33 10.19 -0.07
N ALA A 70 -14.22 10.38 -1.38
CA ALA A 70 -13.08 9.92 -2.16
C ALA A 70 -12.40 11.14 -2.78
N ASP A 71 -11.06 11.16 -2.74
CA ASP A 71 -10.23 12.12 -3.46
C ASP A 71 -9.37 11.34 -4.47
N PRO A 72 -9.83 11.19 -5.73
CA PRO A 72 -9.15 10.35 -6.72
C PRO A 72 -7.72 10.80 -7.04
N GLU A 73 -7.46 12.11 -7.02
CA GLU A 73 -6.13 12.67 -7.31
C GLU A 73 -5.16 12.35 -6.18
N LEU A 74 -5.56 12.59 -4.93
CA LEU A 74 -4.76 12.25 -3.76
C LEU A 74 -4.51 10.73 -3.68
N LEU A 75 -5.55 9.91 -3.82
CA LEU A 75 -5.43 8.45 -3.73
C LEU A 75 -4.54 7.89 -4.86
N ARG A 76 -4.61 8.46 -6.06
CA ARG A 76 -3.68 8.14 -7.14
C ARG A 76 -2.25 8.58 -6.79
N GLY A 77 -2.06 9.75 -6.22
CA GLY A 77 -0.75 10.25 -5.81
C GLY A 77 -0.11 9.39 -4.70
N VAL A 78 -0.89 8.90 -3.74
CA VAL A 78 -0.41 7.92 -2.75
C VAL A 78 -0.07 6.57 -3.42
N ALA A 79 -0.87 6.11 -4.40
CA ALA A 79 -0.52 4.92 -5.17
C ALA A 79 0.80 5.09 -5.97
N MET A 80 1.07 6.29 -6.49
CA MET A 80 2.36 6.65 -7.12
C MET A 80 3.51 6.61 -6.12
N HIS A 81 3.30 7.18 -4.93
CA HIS A 81 4.28 7.14 -3.83
C HIS A 81 4.64 5.70 -3.46
N ILE A 82 3.64 4.82 -3.29
CA ILE A 82 3.86 3.39 -3.00
C ILE A 82 4.65 2.70 -4.13
N ALA A 83 4.36 3.03 -5.39
CA ALA A 83 5.07 2.45 -6.53
C ALA A 83 6.57 2.82 -6.49
N ALA A 84 6.89 4.05 -6.11
CA ALA A 84 8.24 4.60 -6.05
C ALA A 84 9.02 4.16 -4.81
N LEU A 85 8.45 4.32 -3.61
CA LEU A 85 9.16 4.09 -2.34
C LEU A 85 9.04 2.67 -1.79
N LYS A 86 8.15 1.85 -2.35
CA LYS A 86 8.01 0.42 -2.03
C LYS A 86 7.88 0.16 -0.51
N PRO A 87 6.97 0.86 0.21
CA PRO A 87 6.72 0.54 1.61
C PRO A 87 6.34 -0.94 1.76
N VAL A 88 6.63 -1.49 2.93
CA VAL A 88 6.38 -2.90 3.27
C VAL A 88 5.16 -3.06 4.18
N ALA A 89 4.75 -1.98 4.85
CA ALA A 89 3.64 -1.95 5.79
C ALA A 89 2.83 -0.65 5.60
N VAL A 90 1.52 -0.70 5.90
CA VAL A 90 0.68 0.51 5.93
C VAL A 90 0.99 1.31 7.18
N ASN A 91 0.96 0.64 8.33
CA ASN A 91 1.11 1.21 9.66
C ASN A 91 2.05 0.35 10.53
N GLU A 92 2.46 0.87 11.68
CA GLU A 92 3.42 0.22 12.58
C GLU A 92 2.92 -1.10 13.18
N SER A 93 1.60 -1.32 13.23
CA SER A 93 1.03 -2.56 13.79
C SER A 93 1.22 -3.78 12.88
N GLU A 94 1.63 -3.57 11.63
CA GLU A 94 1.99 -4.62 10.68
C GLU A 94 3.47 -5.06 10.82
N LEU A 95 4.26 -4.38 11.65
CA LEU A 95 5.63 -4.77 11.97
C LEU A 95 5.66 -5.82 13.09
N ASP A 96 6.79 -6.53 13.22
CA ASP A 96 7.02 -7.44 14.36
C ASP A 96 7.02 -6.64 15.67
N PRO A 97 6.08 -6.90 16.60
CA PRO A 97 6.00 -6.19 17.87
C PRO A 97 7.28 -6.31 18.70
N ALA A 98 8.02 -7.42 18.60
CA ALA A 98 9.28 -7.60 19.32
C ALA A 98 10.34 -6.61 18.85
N VAL A 99 10.45 -6.40 17.52
CA VAL A 99 11.41 -5.45 16.93
C VAL A 99 11.04 -4.01 17.31
N VAL A 100 9.75 -3.67 17.26
CA VAL A 100 9.26 -2.33 17.65
C VAL A 100 9.53 -2.06 19.12
N GLN A 101 9.30 -3.05 19.99
CA GLN A 101 9.50 -2.91 21.43
C GLN A 101 10.99 -2.82 21.80
N GLU A 102 11.83 -3.67 21.20
CA GLU A 102 13.29 -3.65 21.41
C GLU A 102 13.87 -2.27 21.04
N GLU A 103 13.49 -1.73 19.89
CA GLU A 103 13.94 -0.41 19.46
C GLU A 103 13.44 0.70 20.39
N ARG A 104 12.17 0.64 20.82
CA ARG A 104 11.63 1.62 21.79
C ARG A 104 12.39 1.59 23.11
N ASP A 105 12.69 0.40 23.65
CA ASP A 105 13.40 0.25 24.91
C ASP A 105 14.85 0.76 24.81
N ARG A 106 15.52 0.47 23.69
CA ARG A 106 16.84 1.03 23.37
C ARG A 106 16.82 2.56 23.38
N LEU A 107 15.84 3.17 22.70
CA LEU A 107 15.69 4.62 22.64
C LEU A 107 15.36 5.26 23.99
N ILE A 108 14.55 4.59 24.83
CA ILE A 108 14.25 5.04 26.20
C ILE A 108 15.53 5.04 27.06
N ALA A 109 16.33 3.96 26.98
CA ALA A 109 17.59 3.87 27.72
C ALA A 109 18.57 4.97 27.31
N GLU A 110 18.74 5.20 26.00
CA GLU A 110 19.57 6.29 25.46
C GLU A 110 19.07 7.67 25.92
N ALA A 111 17.76 7.91 25.89
CA ALA A 111 17.19 9.20 26.27
C ALA A 111 17.31 9.47 27.78
N LYS A 112 17.13 8.45 28.64
CA LYS A 112 17.35 8.56 30.09
C LYS A 112 18.79 8.93 30.45
N ALA A 113 19.77 8.43 29.69
CA ALA A 113 21.18 8.78 29.89
C ALA A 113 21.49 10.27 29.65
N THR A 114 20.59 11.02 29.01
CA THR A 114 20.76 12.47 28.78
C THR A 114 20.42 13.34 30.00
N GLY A 115 19.82 12.78 31.05
CA GLY A 115 19.44 13.51 32.27
C GLY A 115 18.34 14.55 32.09
N LYS A 116 17.61 14.53 30.97
CA LYS A 116 16.49 15.43 30.67
C LYS A 116 15.23 15.01 31.44
N PRO A 117 14.26 15.93 31.64
CA PRO A 117 12.97 15.59 32.23
C PRO A 117 12.18 14.56 31.39
N ASP A 118 11.33 13.76 32.05
CA ASP A 118 10.59 12.65 31.42
C ASP A 118 9.74 13.08 30.21
N ASN A 119 9.07 14.23 30.30
CA ASN A 119 8.27 14.77 29.19
C ASN A 119 9.11 15.14 27.94
N ILE A 120 10.39 15.43 28.11
CA ILE A 120 11.33 15.66 27.00
C ILE A 120 11.86 14.33 26.49
N ILE A 121 12.12 13.37 27.37
CA ILE A 121 12.51 12.00 27.02
C ILE A 121 11.45 11.35 26.13
N GLU A 122 10.18 11.40 26.51
CA GLU A 122 9.06 10.86 25.72
C GLU A 122 9.02 11.46 24.31
N LYS A 123 9.13 12.79 24.18
CA LYS A 123 9.17 13.46 22.88
C LYS A 123 10.37 13.05 22.02
N ILE A 124 11.53 12.82 22.63
CA ILE A 124 12.73 12.34 21.93
C ILE A 124 12.50 10.93 21.41
N VAL A 125 11.99 10.03 22.25
CA VAL A 125 11.70 8.65 21.89
C VAL A 125 10.67 8.59 20.77
N ASP A 126 9.56 9.32 20.89
CA ASP A 126 8.51 9.32 19.87
C ASP A 126 9.01 9.87 18.52
N GLY A 127 9.82 10.94 18.54
CA GLY A 127 10.44 11.48 17.33
C GLY A 127 11.34 10.45 16.64
N ARG A 128 12.16 9.73 17.41
CA ARG A 128 13.06 8.70 16.88
C ARG A 128 12.33 7.44 16.42
N MET A 129 11.25 7.06 17.11
CA MET A 129 10.37 5.96 16.67
C MET A 129 9.72 6.27 15.32
N LYS A 130 9.31 7.51 15.07
CA LYS A 130 8.81 7.92 13.74
C LYS A 130 9.87 7.73 12.65
N THR A 131 11.12 8.14 12.92
CA THR A 131 12.23 7.90 11.99
C THR A 131 12.43 6.41 11.75
N PHE A 132 12.43 5.59 12.80
CA PHE A 132 12.52 4.15 12.70
C PHE A 132 11.39 3.57 11.81
N PHE A 133 10.15 4.00 11.97
CA PHE A 133 9.05 3.53 11.11
C PHE A 133 9.21 3.93 9.64
N VAL A 134 9.76 5.11 9.35
CA VAL A 134 10.12 5.49 7.98
C VAL A 134 11.18 4.53 7.42
N GLU A 135 12.22 4.22 8.20
CA GLU A 135 13.30 3.31 7.82
C GLU A 135 12.81 1.86 7.63
N GLN A 136 11.86 1.41 8.45
CA GLN A 136 11.19 0.12 8.30
C GLN A 136 10.20 0.09 7.13
N GLY A 137 10.01 1.18 6.39
CA GLY A 137 9.15 1.20 5.22
C GLY A 137 7.66 1.23 5.56
N VAL A 138 7.27 1.88 6.66
CA VAL A 138 5.87 2.06 7.04
C VAL A 138 5.28 3.29 6.33
N LEU A 139 4.31 3.05 5.45
CA LEU A 139 3.72 4.05 4.55
C LEU A 139 3.26 5.32 5.26
N VAL A 140 2.47 5.20 6.34
CA VAL A 140 1.83 6.37 6.99
C VAL A 140 2.83 7.38 7.57
N TYR A 141 4.06 6.97 7.84
CA TYR A 141 5.12 7.85 8.36
C TYR A 141 5.97 8.48 7.27
N GLN A 142 5.97 7.93 6.05
CA GLN A 142 6.82 8.41 4.98
C GLN A 142 6.44 9.84 4.56
N PRO A 143 7.41 10.72 4.27
CA PRO A 143 7.16 12.00 3.62
C PRO A 143 6.48 11.76 2.27
N TYR A 144 5.38 12.44 2.01
CA TYR A 144 4.58 12.19 0.83
C TYR A 144 5.32 12.64 -0.43
N ALA A 145 5.42 11.77 -1.44
CA ALA A 145 6.32 12.00 -2.58
C ALA A 145 5.86 13.15 -3.51
N VAL A 146 4.58 13.53 -3.44
CA VAL A 146 4.02 14.64 -4.22
C VAL A 146 4.16 15.98 -3.48
N ASP A 147 4.17 15.94 -2.14
CA ASP A 147 4.31 17.09 -1.26
C ASP A 147 5.05 16.64 0.02
N ASP A 148 6.36 16.85 0.04
CA ASP A 148 7.25 16.37 1.10
C ASP A 148 7.14 17.19 2.40
N SER A 149 6.34 18.26 2.41
CA SER A 149 6.05 19.03 3.62
C SER A 149 5.19 18.26 4.63
N LYS A 150 4.56 17.18 4.20
CA LYS A 150 3.65 16.35 5.01
C LYS A 150 3.93 14.86 4.84
N THR A 151 3.55 14.07 5.84
CA THR A 151 3.54 12.60 5.71
C THR A 151 2.34 12.13 4.88
N VAL A 152 2.38 10.88 4.41
CA VAL A 152 1.22 10.26 3.74
C VAL A 152 -0.03 10.27 4.62
N SER A 153 0.10 9.97 5.91
CA SER A 153 -1.03 10.04 6.85
C SER A 153 -1.62 11.45 6.94
N GLN A 154 -0.78 12.48 7.01
CA GLN A 154 -1.24 13.87 7.06
C GLN A 154 -1.96 14.26 5.76
N ALA A 155 -1.40 13.89 4.60
CA ALA A 155 -2.02 14.15 3.30
C ALA A 155 -3.43 13.53 3.20
N LEU A 156 -3.60 12.29 3.66
CA LEU A 156 -4.89 11.60 3.69
C LEU A 156 -5.84 12.23 4.72
N ALA A 157 -5.35 12.53 5.92
CA ALA A 157 -6.18 13.08 6.99
C ALA A 157 -6.77 14.45 6.65
N GLU A 158 -6.05 15.31 5.91
CA GLU A 158 -6.57 16.59 5.40
C GLU A 158 -7.85 16.43 4.55
N LYS A 159 -8.06 15.25 3.97
CA LYS A 159 -9.26 14.91 3.17
C LYS A 159 -10.23 13.98 3.90
N GLY A 160 -10.02 13.72 5.20
CA GLY A 160 -10.83 12.77 5.96
C GLY A 160 -10.63 11.31 5.53
N LEU A 161 -9.46 10.99 4.97
CA LEU A 161 -9.07 9.66 4.52
C LEU A 161 -8.02 9.06 5.45
N GLU A 162 -7.98 7.73 5.51
CA GLU A 162 -6.93 6.97 6.18
C GLU A 162 -6.57 5.74 5.34
N ALA A 163 -5.28 5.44 5.19
CA ALA A 163 -4.83 4.26 4.46
C ALA A 163 -5.19 2.98 5.23
N VAL A 164 -5.75 1.99 4.54
CA VAL A 164 -6.16 0.70 5.13
C VAL A 164 -5.23 -0.42 4.69
N SER A 165 -5.00 -0.54 3.39
CA SER A 165 -4.17 -1.59 2.80
C SER A 165 -3.68 -1.16 1.44
N PHE A 166 -2.57 -1.72 0.97
CA PHE A 166 -2.20 -1.61 -0.44
C PHE A 166 -1.74 -2.96 -0.98
N THR A 167 -1.84 -3.11 -2.29
CA THR A 167 -1.18 -4.18 -3.03
C THR A 167 -0.28 -3.54 -4.08
N ARG A 168 0.99 -3.93 -4.07
CA ARG A 168 1.97 -3.58 -5.10
C ARG A 168 2.37 -4.83 -5.86
N CYS A 169 2.11 -4.84 -7.17
CA CYS A 169 2.51 -5.90 -8.08
C CYS A 169 3.61 -5.41 -9.01
N ALA A 170 4.66 -6.20 -9.18
CA ALA A 170 5.72 -5.95 -10.15
C ALA A 170 5.91 -7.18 -11.03
N ILE A 171 6.09 -6.99 -12.34
CA ILE A 171 6.37 -8.07 -13.28
C ILE A 171 7.85 -8.43 -13.19
N GLY A 172 8.15 -9.73 -13.01
CA GLY A 172 9.52 -10.25 -12.99
C GLY A 172 10.29 -9.98 -11.70
N GLY A 173 9.59 -9.64 -10.62
CA GLY A 173 10.14 -9.52 -9.26
C GLY A 173 9.51 -10.50 -8.29
#